data_AF-A0A4Q9N7N6-F1
#
_entry.id   AF-A0A4Q9N7N6-F1
#
_cell.length_a   1.000
_cell.length_b   1.000
_cell.length_c   1.000
_cell.angle_alpha   90.00
_cell.angle_beta   90.00
_cell.angle_gamma   90.00
#
_symmetry.space_group_name_H-M   'P 1'
#
loop_
_entity.id
_entity.type
_entity.pdbx_description
1 polymer ?
#
loop_
_entity_poly.entity_id
_entity_poly.type
_entity_poly.pdbx_seq_one_letter_code
_entity_poly.pdbx_strand_id
1 'polypeptide(L)'
;MLRGLSLDVLLQVIRVSPLRDALAVISTCRTLRCEGSKTLLLENEIRIDTGGQLASFLTFLNNEELPRFRYLRALYLNVFTFPPTVTEDLTEAFPHMTQLETLTLIGAELLYVYHPEVASALAALTSIRHLRVVYAGDRACIMLKAFKSRLVSASLVSDCHRYSSWDTYHPLHLVAGSADTLEDLTTKL
;
A
#
# COMPACT_ATOMS: atom_id res chain seq x y z
N MET A 1 -14.40 3.41 35.56
CA MET A 1 -13.13 2.68 35.76
C MET A 1 -13.33 1.23 35.34
N LEU A 2 -12.89 0.83 34.14
CA LEU A 2 -12.91 -0.58 33.72
C LEU A 2 -11.74 -1.31 34.41
N ARG A 3 -11.96 -1.74 35.67
CA ARG A 3 -11.03 -2.67 36.34
C ARG A 3 -11.32 -4.07 35.84
N GLY A 4 -10.39 -4.67 35.09
CA GLY A 4 -10.32 -6.13 34.96
C GLY A 4 -10.06 -6.72 33.58
N LEU A 5 -10.09 -5.94 32.49
CA LEU A 5 -9.79 -6.49 31.16
C LEU A 5 -8.33 -6.18 30.79
N SER A 6 -7.54 -7.24 30.61
CA SER A 6 -6.14 -7.11 30.17
C SER A 6 -6.06 -6.40 28.82
N LEU A 7 -5.07 -5.53 28.65
CA LEU A 7 -4.77 -4.89 27.37
C LEU A 7 -4.57 -5.93 26.27
N ASP A 8 -3.93 -7.06 26.58
CA ASP A 8 -3.69 -8.13 25.61
C ASP A 8 -5.00 -8.72 25.08
N VAL A 9 -6.00 -8.91 25.95
CA VAL A 9 -7.31 -9.41 25.56
C VAL A 9 -8.02 -8.40 24.65
N LEU A 10 -7.92 -7.11 24.97
CA LEU A 10 -8.48 -6.04 24.14
C LEU A 10 -7.80 -5.97 22.77
N LEU A 11 -6.47 -6.14 22.70
CA LEU A 11 -5.75 -6.21 21.44
C LEU A 11 -6.15 -7.44 20.64
N GLN A 12 -6.34 -8.60 21.27
CA GLN A 12 -6.85 -9.79 20.58
C GLN A 12 -8.25 -9.58 20.02
N VAL A 13 -9.14 -8.90 20.77
CA VAL A 13 -10.46 -8.53 20.26
C VAL A 13 -10.33 -7.61 19.05
N ILE A 14 -9.48 -6.58 19.10
CA ILE A 14 -9.20 -5.66 17.98
C ILE A 14 -8.74 -6.44 16.73
N ARG A 15 -7.85 -7.43 16.90
CA ARG A 15 -7.30 -8.23 15.79
C ARG A 15 -8.35 -9.01 15.01
N VAL A 16 -9.33 -9.58 15.71
CA VAL A 16 -10.37 -10.42 15.09
C VAL A 16 -11.64 -9.66 14.75
N SER A 17 -11.74 -8.39 15.17
CA SER A 17 -12.91 -7.55 14.91
C SER A 17 -12.88 -6.96 13.50
N PRO A 18 -14.05 -6.70 12.89
CA PRO A 18 -14.13 -5.89 11.69
C PRO A 18 -13.45 -4.53 11.90
N LEU A 19 -12.77 -4.01 10.87
CA LEU A 19 -12.00 -2.76 10.96
C LEU A 19 -12.81 -1.61 11.57
N ARG A 20 -14.09 -1.48 11.21
CA ARG A 20 -14.99 -0.45 11.75
C ARG A 20 -15.12 -0.54 13.27
N ASP A 21 -15.33 -1.73 13.80
CA ASP A 21 -15.53 -1.96 15.23
C ASP A 21 -14.20 -1.81 15.97
N ALA A 22 -13.12 -2.32 15.39
CA ALA A 22 -11.78 -2.13 15.89
C ALA A 22 -11.43 -0.62 16.00
N LEU A 23 -11.73 0.18 14.96
CA LEU A 23 -11.55 1.62 14.97
C LEU A 23 -12.35 2.30 16.09
N ALA A 24 -13.60 1.87 16.31
CA ALA A 24 -14.42 2.38 17.41
C ALA A 24 -13.77 2.06 18.77
N VAL A 25 -13.29 0.84 18.98
CA VAL A 25 -12.64 0.42 20.23
C VAL A 25 -11.35 1.22 20.48
N ILE A 26 -10.47 1.37 19.47
CA ILE A 26 -9.22 2.11 19.66
C ILE A 26 -9.44 3.62 19.89
N SER A 27 -10.60 4.15 19.51
CA SER A 27 -10.93 5.56 19.72
C SER A 27 -11.31 5.89 21.17
N THR A 28 -11.56 4.88 22.01
CA THR A 28 -12.11 5.07 23.36
C THR A 28 -11.09 5.61 24.39
N CYS A 29 -9.81 5.25 24.26
CA CYS A 29 -8.78 5.69 25.21
C CYS A 29 -7.40 5.79 24.56
N ARG A 30 -6.50 6.58 25.16
CA ARG A 30 -5.15 6.83 24.63
C ARG A 30 -4.33 5.55 24.47
N THR A 31 -4.37 4.64 25.45
CA THR A 31 -3.61 3.37 25.39
C THR A 31 -4.03 2.49 24.22
N LEU A 32 -5.35 2.29 24.05
CA LEU A 32 -5.88 1.52 22.91
C LEU A 32 -5.66 2.25 21.60
N ARG A 33 -5.71 3.58 21.58
CA ARG A 33 -5.37 4.37 20.41
C ARG A 33 -3.93 4.15 19.99
N CYS A 34 -2.98 4.04 20.90
CA CYS A 34 -1.58 3.78 20.57
C CYS A 34 -1.33 2.31 20.18
N GLU A 35 -1.56 1.38 21.10
CA GLU A 35 -1.23 -0.05 20.88
C GLU A 35 -2.17 -0.73 19.89
N GLY A 36 -3.46 -0.35 19.90
CA GLY A 36 -4.44 -0.86 18.96
C GLY A 36 -4.21 -0.36 17.53
N SER A 37 -3.86 0.91 17.33
CA SER A 37 -3.49 1.42 16.00
C SER A 37 -2.27 0.69 15.43
N LYS A 38 -1.25 0.46 16.27
CA LYS A 38 -0.06 -0.31 15.89
C LYS A 38 -0.45 -1.73 15.48
N THR A 39 -1.27 -2.40 16.28
CA THR A 39 -1.76 -3.76 16.00
C THR A 39 -2.52 -3.82 14.68
N LEU A 40 -3.42 -2.85 14.43
CA LEU A 40 -4.17 -2.78 13.17
C LEU A 40 -3.27 -2.65 11.94
N LEU A 41 -2.27 -1.76 11.99
CA LEU A 41 -1.36 -1.51 10.88
C LEU A 41 -0.41 -2.68 10.57
N LEU A 42 -0.03 -3.44 11.62
CA LEU A 42 0.86 -4.59 11.49
C LEU A 42 0.16 -5.82 10.90
N GLU A 43 -1.13 -5.98 11.16
CA GLU A 43 -1.82 -7.26 10.91
C GLU A 43 -2.87 -7.19 9.80
N ASN A 44 -3.26 -6.00 9.36
CA ASN A 44 -4.28 -5.83 8.34
C ASN A 44 -3.70 -5.21 7.07
N GLU A 45 -4.21 -5.66 5.93
CA GLU A 45 -4.13 -4.89 4.70
C GLU A 45 -5.09 -3.70 4.82
N ILE A 46 -4.54 -2.48 4.82
CA ILE A 46 -5.35 -1.27 4.83
C ILE A 46 -5.85 -1.01 3.42
N ARG A 47 -7.17 -1.01 3.25
CA ARG A 47 -7.83 -0.82 1.95
C ARG A 47 -8.37 0.60 1.83
N ILE A 48 -7.90 1.31 0.81
CA ILE A 48 -8.28 2.69 0.50
C ILE A 48 -8.89 2.73 -0.89
N ASP A 49 -10.20 3.00 -0.94
CA ASP A 49 -11.02 2.99 -2.15
C ASP A 49 -11.46 4.38 -2.61
N THR A 50 -11.13 5.44 -1.87
CA THR A 50 -11.53 6.82 -2.16
C THR A 50 -10.46 7.81 -1.70
N GLY A 51 -10.41 8.98 -2.35
CA GLY A 51 -9.51 10.06 -1.90
C GLY A 51 -9.78 10.54 -0.48
N GLY A 52 -11.05 10.57 -0.04
CA GLY A 52 -11.40 10.94 1.34
C GLY A 52 -10.89 9.95 2.39
N GLN A 53 -10.91 8.65 2.08
CA GLN A 53 -10.27 7.64 2.92
C GLN A 53 -8.75 7.81 2.94
N LEU A 54 -8.13 8.12 1.80
CA LEU A 54 -6.69 8.35 1.73
C LEU A 54 -6.28 9.54 2.62
N ALA A 55 -6.94 10.68 2.49
CA ALA A 55 -6.67 11.86 3.31
C ALA A 55 -6.84 11.58 4.82
N SER A 56 -7.91 10.89 5.20
CA SER A 56 -8.16 10.49 6.59
C SER A 56 -7.08 9.54 7.10
N PHE A 57 -6.62 8.62 6.25
CA PHE A 57 -5.58 7.65 6.57
C PHE A 57 -4.20 8.30 6.73
N LEU A 58 -3.81 9.20 5.82
CA LEU A 58 -2.55 9.94 5.93
C LEU A 58 -2.53 10.82 7.18
N THR A 59 -3.64 11.50 7.49
CA THR A 59 -3.82 12.24 8.76
C THR A 59 -3.67 11.31 9.98
N PHE A 60 -4.24 10.10 9.91
CA PHE A 60 -4.11 9.10 10.97
C PHE A 60 -2.66 8.60 11.15
N LEU A 61 -1.91 8.45 10.06
CA LEU A 61 -0.51 8.02 10.09
C LEU A 61 0.43 9.11 10.60
N ASN A 62 0.16 10.36 10.22
CA ASN A 62 0.96 11.54 10.54
C ASN A 62 0.65 12.11 11.94
N ASN A 63 0.28 11.27 12.89
CA ASN A 63 -0.04 11.73 14.24
C ASN A 63 1.25 12.19 14.97
N GLU A 64 1.27 13.48 15.34
CA GLU A 64 2.46 14.20 15.84
C GLU A 64 3.17 13.57 17.04
N GLU A 65 2.46 12.79 17.89
CA GLU A 65 3.09 12.16 19.05
C GLU A 65 4.04 11.00 18.66
N LEU A 66 3.68 10.21 17.63
CA LEU A 66 4.48 9.06 17.15
C LEU A 66 4.08 8.73 15.70
N PRO A 67 4.95 8.99 14.70
CA PRO A 67 4.68 8.62 13.31
C PRO A 67 4.42 7.12 13.17
N ARG A 68 3.26 6.77 12.62
CA ARG A 68 2.77 5.38 12.54
C ARG A 68 3.13 4.68 11.24
N PHE A 69 3.69 5.40 10.28
CA PHE A 69 4.10 4.87 8.97
C PHE A 69 4.94 3.59 9.07
N ARG A 70 5.83 3.50 10.07
CA ARG A 70 6.70 2.34 10.30
C ARG A 70 5.96 1.04 10.65
N TYR A 71 4.69 1.11 11.03
CA TYR A 71 3.89 -0.06 11.40
C TYR A 71 3.07 -0.60 10.24
N LEU A 72 2.92 0.16 9.16
CA LEU A 72 2.13 -0.26 8.00
C LEU A 72 2.87 -1.35 7.22
N ARG A 73 2.26 -2.54 7.13
CA ARG A 73 2.82 -3.70 6.42
C ARG A 73 2.19 -3.96 5.06
N ALA A 74 0.89 -3.72 4.93
CA ALA A 74 0.14 -4.02 3.72
C ALA A 74 -0.83 -2.89 3.37
N LEU A 75 -0.78 -2.43 2.12
CA LEU A 75 -1.59 -1.33 1.62
C LEU A 75 -2.24 -1.71 0.29
N TYR A 76 -3.53 -1.46 0.19
CA TYR A 76 -4.30 -1.56 -1.03
C TYR A 76 -4.83 -0.18 -1.41
N LEU A 77 -4.51 0.27 -2.62
CA LEU A 77 -4.98 1.53 -3.18
C LEU A 77 -5.78 1.27 -4.45
N ASN A 78 -7.04 1.66 -4.46
CA ASN A 78 -7.85 1.75 -5.65
C ASN A 78 -7.92 3.20 -6.12
N VAL A 79 -7.09 3.52 -7.12
CA VAL A 79 -6.78 4.91 -7.49
C VAL A 79 -7.74 5.47 -8.54
N PHE A 80 -8.65 4.66 -9.09
CA PHE A 80 -9.67 5.10 -10.05
C PHE A 80 -10.57 6.22 -9.52
N THR A 81 -10.71 6.30 -8.20
CA THR A 81 -11.62 7.20 -7.50
C THR A 81 -10.90 8.39 -6.84
N PHE A 82 -9.58 8.48 -7.01
CA PHE A 82 -8.80 9.53 -6.37
C PHE A 82 -8.93 10.83 -7.16
N PRO A 83 -9.22 11.96 -6.51
CA PRO A 83 -9.15 13.24 -7.17
C PRO A 83 -7.66 13.58 -7.45
N PRO A 84 -7.37 14.40 -8.47
CA PRO A 84 -6.00 14.81 -8.79
C PRO A 84 -5.26 15.58 -7.67
N THR A 85 -5.93 16.02 -6.62
CA THR A 85 -5.30 16.83 -5.56
C THR A 85 -4.74 16.02 -4.39
N VAL A 86 -5.03 14.72 -4.31
CA VAL A 86 -4.72 13.88 -3.11
C VAL A 86 -3.31 13.25 -3.14
N THR A 87 -2.50 13.62 -4.12
CA THR A 87 -1.30 12.89 -4.55
C THR A 87 0.01 13.50 -4.09
N GLU A 88 0.02 14.79 -3.74
CA GLU A 88 1.17 15.44 -3.08
C GLU A 88 1.44 14.77 -1.72
N ASP A 89 0.40 14.66 -0.88
CA ASP A 89 0.49 14.01 0.43
C ASP A 89 0.98 12.55 0.33
N LEU A 90 0.60 11.83 -0.74
CA LEU A 90 1.00 10.45 -0.95
C LEU A 90 2.49 10.34 -1.31
N THR A 91 2.98 11.27 -2.13
CA THR A 91 4.39 11.36 -2.52
C THR A 91 5.28 11.64 -1.31
N GLU A 92 4.84 12.53 -0.42
CA GLU A 92 5.53 12.84 0.83
C GLU A 92 5.45 11.70 1.85
N ALA A 93 4.34 10.95 1.88
CA ALA A 93 4.14 9.87 2.82
C ALA A 93 4.97 8.60 2.52
N PHE A 94 5.17 8.26 1.25
CA PHE A 94 5.84 7.01 0.85
C PHE A 94 7.23 6.81 1.47
N PRO A 95 8.14 7.80 1.48
CA PRO A 95 9.45 7.68 2.12
C PRO A 95 9.38 7.24 3.60
N HIS A 96 8.28 7.51 4.30
CA HIS A 96 8.10 7.15 5.69
C HIS A 96 7.55 5.72 5.89
N MET A 97 7.00 5.09 4.85
CA MET A 97 6.47 3.72 4.86
C MET A 97 7.57 2.67 4.71
N THR A 98 8.65 2.80 5.49
CA THR A 98 9.91 2.03 5.38
C THR A 98 9.78 0.53 5.69
N GLN A 99 8.59 0.10 6.07
CA GLN A 99 8.25 -1.24 6.52
C GLN A 99 7.06 -1.82 5.73
N LEU A 100 6.63 -1.13 4.67
CA LEU A 100 5.57 -1.60 3.79
C LEU A 100 6.11 -2.77 2.95
N GLU A 101 5.50 -3.94 3.09
CA GLU A 101 5.93 -5.19 2.46
C GLU A 101 4.98 -5.62 1.34
N THR A 102 3.69 -5.33 1.48
CA THR A 102 2.68 -5.69 0.48
C THR A 102 2.00 -4.44 -0.06
N LEU A 103 1.96 -4.32 -1.39
CA LEU A 103 1.29 -3.22 -2.06
C LEU A 103 0.42 -3.73 -3.20
N THR A 104 -0.87 -3.38 -3.15
CA THR A 104 -1.80 -3.57 -4.25
C THR A 104 -2.22 -2.21 -4.82
N LEU A 105 -2.02 -2.02 -6.12
CA LEU A 105 -2.43 -0.83 -6.87
C LEU A 105 -3.43 -1.20 -7.95
N ILE A 106 -4.60 -0.59 -7.93
CA ILE A 106 -5.65 -0.78 -8.94
C ILE A 106 -5.85 0.53 -9.70
N GLY A 107 -5.58 0.53 -11.01
CA GLY A 107 -5.71 1.72 -11.85
C GLY A 107 -4.49 2.63 -11.86
N ALA A 108 -3.32 2.11 -11.51
CA ALA A 108 -2.08 2.87 -11.31
C ALA A 108 -1.72 3.81 -12.48
N GLU A 109 -2.08 3.44 -13.71
CA GLU A 109 -1.82 4.25 -14.90
C GLU A 109 -2.43 5.66 -14.80
N LEU A 110 -3.66 5.79 -14.30
CA LEU A 110 -4.31 7.10 -14.15
C LEU A 110 -3.57 7.97 -13.13
N LEU A 111 -3.16 7.37 -12.01
CA LEU A 111 -2.38 8.06 -10.99
C LEU A 111 -1.08 8.63 -11.59
N TYR A 112 -0.40 7.88 -12.45
CA TYR A 112 0.86 8.32 -13.06
C TYR A 112 0.70 9.31 -14.20
N VAL A 113 -0.48 9.39 -14.83
CA VAL A 113 -0.79 10.42 -15.83
C VAL A 113 -0.83 11.80 -15.18
N TYR A 114 -1.48 11.89 -14.01
CA TYR A 114 -1.63 13.16 -13.31
C TYR A 114 -0.44 13.46 -12.41
N HIS A 115 0.23 12.43 -11.86
CA HIS A 115 1.26 12.55 -10.82
C HIS A 115 2.45 11.60 -11.06
N PRO A 116 3.33 11.90 -12.02
CA PRO A 116 4.50 11.07 -12.30
C PRO A 116 5.49 10.97 -11.11
N GLU A 117 5.51 11.95 -10.23
CA GLU A 117 6.29 11.97 -8.99
C GLU A 117 5.92 10.82 -8.04
N VAL A 118 4.63 10.44 -8.01
CA VAL A 118 4.14 9.32 -7.20
C VAL A 118 4.73 8.01 -7.70
N ALA A 119 4.86 7.83 -9.02
CA ALA A 119 5.51 6.65 -9.60
C ALA A 119 6.97 6.54 -9.16
N SER A 120 7.68 7.67 -9.12
CA SER A 120 9.09 7.74 -8.73
C SER A 120 9.28 7.46 -7.24
N ALA A 121 8.45 8.05 -6.38
CA ALA A 121 8.49 7.81 -4.94
C ALA A 121 8.18 6.34 -4.60
N LEU A 122 7.19 5.76 -5.29
CA LEU A 122 6.81 4.36 -5.13
C LEU A 122 7.91 3.41 -5.62
N ALA A 123 8.54 3.70 -6.76
CA ALA A 123 9.68 2.95 -7.26
C ALA A 123 10.91 3.02 -6.35
N ALA A 124 11.06 4.09 -5.58
CA ALA A 124 12.16 4.26 -4.64
C ALA A 124 12.02 3.44 -3.36
N LEU A 125 10.84 2.88 -3.07
CA LEU A 125 10.65 1.98 -1.93
C LEU A 125 11.54 0.75 -2.08
N THR A 126 12.10 0.31 -0.96
CA THR A 126 13.02 -0.85 -0.88
C THR A 126 12.48 -1.99 -0.04
N SER A 127 11.39 -1.78 0.69
CA SER A 127 10.80 -2.74 1.63
C SER A 127 9.76 -3.68 1.00
N ILE A 128 9.31 -3.41 -0.24
CA ILE A 128 8.19 -4.12 -0.85
C ILE A 128 8.62 -5.52 -1.29
N ARG A 129 7.88 -6.54 -0.86
CA ARG A 129 8.13 -7.94 -1.20
C ARG A 129 7.02 -8.52 -2.08
N HIS A 130 5.80 -8.03 -1.91
CA HIS A 130 4.62 -8.53 -2.63
C HIS A 130 3.96 -7.36 -3.35
N LEU A 131 3.98 -7.40 -4.68
CA LEU A 131 3.43 -6.34 -5.50
C LEU A 131 2.30 -6.87 -6.37
N ARG A 132 1.15 -6.19 -6.33
CA ARG A 132 0.05 -6.45 -7.25
C ARG A 132 -0.33 -5.17 -7.96
N VAL A 133 -0.25 -5.18 -9.29
CA VAL A 133 -0.67 -4.05 -10.12
C VAL A 133 -1.77 -4.53 -11.06
N VAL A 134 -2.91 -3.88 -11.02
CA VAL A 134 -4.07 -4.17 -11.88
C VAL A 134 -4.37 -2.96 -12.74
N TYR A 135 -4.64 -3.20 -14.01
CA TYR A 135 -4.75 -2.19 -15.07
C TYR A 135 -3.41 -1.46 -15.27
N ALA A 136 -2.31 -2.22 -15.34
CA ALA A 136 -0.98 -1.70 -15.62
C ALA A 136 -0.87 -1.26 -17.09
N GLY A 137 -0.58 0.02 -17.33
CA GLY A 137 -0.22 0.58 -18.63
C GLY A 137 1.27 0.88 -18.76
N ASP A 138 1.63 1.69 -19.74
CA ASP A 138 3.02 2.02 -20.10
C ASP A 138 3.77 2.68 -18.95
N ARG A 139 3.13 3.62 -18.23
CA ARG A 139 3.76 4.31 -17.10
C ARG A 139 3.96 3.38 -15.92
N ALA A 140 2.98 2.50 -15.68
CA ALA A 140 3.16 1.45 -14.69
C ALA A 140 4.32 0.52 -15.05
N CYS A 141 4.50 0.18 -16.33
CA CYS A 141 5.65 -0.61 -16.79
C CYS A 141 6.99 0.11 -16.60
N ILE A 142 7.05 1.42 -16.87
CA ILE A 142 8.24 2.24 -16.61
C ILE A 142 8.58 2.25 -15.11
N MET A 143 7.56 2.46 -14.26
CA MET A 143 7.71 2.41 -12.80
C MET A 143 8.22 1.04 -12.34
N LEU A 144 7.65 -0.06 -12.85
CA LEU A 144 8.06 -1.43 -12.50
C LEU A 144 9.54 -1.69 -12.86
N LYS A 145 10.00 -1.22 -14.01
CA LYS A 145 11.42 -1.32 -14.41
C LYS A 145 12.35 -0.52 -13.50
N ALA A 146 11.86 0.57 -12.91
CA ALA A 146 12.60 1.42 -11.98
C ALA A 146 12.48 0.98 -10.51
N PHE A 147 11.69 -0.07 -10.22
CA PHE A 147 11.36 -0.50 -8.88
C PHE A 147 12.60 -1.02 -8.15
N LYS A 148 12.92 -0.44 -7.00
CA LYS A 148 14.14 -0.76 -6.23
C LYS A 148 13.97 -1.91 -5.24
N SER A 149 12.73 -2.25 -4.89
CA SER A 149 12.50 -3.37 -3.97
C SER A 149 12.77 -4.70 -4.64
N ARG A 150 13.20 -5.68 -3.84
CA ARG A 150 13.43 -7.06 -4.28
C ARG A 150 12.18 -7.89 -4.04
N LEU A 151 11.37 -8.03 -5.09
CA LEU A 151 10.08 -8.71 -5.03
C LEU A 151 10.26 -10.22 -4.83
N VAL A 152 9.45 -10.77 -3.93
CA VAL A 152 9.24 -12.21 -3.74
C VAL A 152 8.06 -12.68 -4.57
N SER A 153 7.00 -11.88 -4.63
CA SER A 153 5.88 -12.15 -5.54
C SER A 153 5.42 -10.92 -6.28
N ALA A 154 5.00 -11.14 -7.53
CA ALA A 154 4.44 -10.12 -8.40
C ALA A 154 3.18 -10.64 -9.10
N SER A 155 2.10 -9.86 -9.06
CA SER A 155 0.87 -10.10 -9.82
C SER A 155 0.61 -8.92 -10.74
N LEU A 156 0.84 -9.10 -12.03
CA LEU A 156 0.64 -8.07 -13.05
C LEU A 156 -0.60 -8.41 -13.88
N VAL A 157 -1.64 -7.60 -13.75
CA VAL A 157 -2.87 -7.73 -14.54
C VAL A 157 -2.96 -6.51 -15.44
N SER A 158 -2.86 -6.73 -16.74
CA SER A 158 -2.88 -5.67 -17.74
C SER A 158 -3.99 -5.93 -18.76
N ASP A 159 -4.76 -4.89 -19.05
CA ASP A 159 -5.74 -4.90 -20.14
C ASP A 159 -5.18 -4.25 -21.42
N CYS A 160 -3.90 -3.83 -21.43
CA CYS A 160 -3.34 -2.96 -22.46
C CYS A 160 -2.57 -3.71 -23.57
N HIS A 161 -3.15 -4.75 -24.17
CA HIS A 161 -2.51 -5.46 -25.31
C HIS A 161 -2.68 -4.80 -26.67
N ARG A 162 -3.30 -3.62 -26.74
CA ARG A 162 -3.78 -3.14 -28.03
C ARG A 162 -2.75 -2.43 -28.89
N TYR A 163 -1.59 -1.99 -28.37
CA TYR A 163 -0.76 -1.02 -29.12
C TYR A 163 0.77 -1.14 -29.02
N SER A 164 1.35 -2.15 -28.36
CA SER A 164 2.79 -2.13 -28.07
C SER A 164 3.48 -3.50 -28.20
N SER A 165 4.79 -3.47 -28.48
CA SER A 165 5.57 -4.68 -28.77
C SER A 165 5.76 -5.54 -27.51
N TRP A 166 5.63 -6.87 -27.67
CA TRP A 166 5.78 -7.86 -26.60
C TRP A 166 7.08 -7.70 -25.80
N ASP A 167 8.17 -7.31 -26.45
CA ASP A 167 9.48 -7.08 -25.81
C ASP A 167 9.43 -6.01 -24.70
N THR A 168 8.51 -5.05 -24.80
CA THR A 168 8.41 -3.94 -23.85
C THR A 168 7.64 -4.31 -22.57
N TYR A 169 6.72 -5.29 -22.67
CA TYR A 169 5.75 -5.67 -21.62
C TYR A 169 5.95 -7.07 -21.09
N HIS A 170 6.94 -7.81 -21.62
CA HIS A 170 7.24 -9.14 -21.14
C HIS A 170 7.40 -9.09 -19.60
N PRO A 171 6.56 -9.81 -18.83
CA PRO A 171 6.51 -9.66 -17.39
C PRO A 171 7.85 -9.85 -16.70
N LEU A 172 8.65 -10.83 -17.17
CA LEU A 172 10.03 -11.05 -16.70
C LEU A 172 10.96 -9.83 -16.89
N HIS A 173 10.79 -9.03 -17.94
CA HIS A 173 11.58 -7.81 -18.13
C HIS A 173 11.11 -6.68 -17.20
N LEU A 174 9.83 -6.65 -16.82
CA LEU A 174 9.29 -5.65 -15.90
C LEU A 174 9.80 -5.87 -14.46
N VAL A 175 10.03 -7.11 -14.07
CA VAL A 175 10.50 -7.46 -12.71
C VAL A 175 11.93 -8.02 -12.68
N ALA A 176 12.71 -7.77 -13.75
CA ALA A 176 14.07 -8.30 -13.89
C ALA A 176 14.99 -7.93 -12.71
N GLY A 177 14.79 -6.77 -12.08
CA GLY A 177 15.54 -6.34 -10.89
C GLY A 177 15.31 -7.20 -9.65
N SER A 178 14.30 -8.07 -9.67
CA SER A 178 13.96 -9.01 -8.59
C SER A 178 14.17 -10.48 -8.99
N ALA A 179 14.85 -10.75 -10.11
CA ALA A 179 14.92 -12.10 -10.69
C ALA A 179 15.49 -13.16 -9.74
N ASP A 180 16.36 -12.79 -8.80
CA ASP A 180 16.97 -13.73 -7.85
C ASP A 180 16.17 -13.91 -6.55
N THR A 181 15.17 -13.07 -6.29
CA THR A 181 14.30 -13.17 -5.11
C THR A 181 12.87 -13.59 -5.46
N LEU A 182 12.49 -13.54 -6.73
CA LEU A 182 11.14 -13.79 -7.19
C LEU A 182 10.82 -15.28 -7.14
N GLU A 183 9.85 -15.64 -6.33
CA GLU A 183 9.34 -17.00 -6.16
C GLU A 183 8.04 -17.20 -6.96
N ASP A 184 7.19 -16.18 -7.02
CA ASP A 184 5.88 -16.24 -7.69
C ASP A 184 5.66 -15.06 -8.66
N LEU A 185 5.34 -15.39 -9.92
CA LEU A 185 4.92 -14.41 -10.92
C LEU A 185 3.59 -14.83 -11.53
N THR A 186 2.55 -14.04 -11.27
CA THR A 186 1.23 -14.23 -11.89
C THR A 186 0.97 -13.12 -12.88
N THR A 187 0.61 -13.50 -14.10
CA THR A 187 0.31 -12.54 -15.17
C THR A 187 -1.04 -12.86 -15.78
N LYS A 188 -1.93 -11.87 -15.79
CA LYS A 188 -3.12 -11.90 -16.66
C LYS A 188 -2.89 -10.80 -17.67
N LEU A 189 -2.33 -11.23 -18.79
CA LEU A 189 -2.21 -10.46 -20.01
C LEU A 189 -3.47 -10.76 -20.82
#